data_AF-A0AAV3UCK4-F1
#
_entry.id   AF-A0AAV3UCK4-F1
#
_cell.length_a   1.000
_cell.length_b   1.000
_cell.length_c   1.000
_cell.angle_alpha   90.00
_cell.angle_beta   90.00
_cell.angle_gamma   90.00
#
_symmetry.space_group_name_H-M   'P 1'
#
loop_
_entity.id
_entity.type
_entity.pdbx_description
1 polymer ?
#
loop_
_entity_poly.entity_id
_entity_poly.type
_entity_poly.pdbx_seq_one_letter_code
_entity_poly.pdbx_strand_id
1 'polypeptide(L)'
;MTENDITGRETEAVRPTNVHFVGPATAEVIESAEFDAKDIQNRTVSYEMLREAGINPGVAGRLRKEHSLSWSFESGSDLTGRSNKIRGLKDDERAWIAASSGDWEQQSPETATTDGSGDAEAEEAAWRDRSSPDPVTDVPGIDDRLANELAEAGITSVRSMAIADPERVADSLSFDCERVANWRNAARDLL
;
A
#
# COMPACT_ATOMS: atom_id res chain seq x y z
N MET A 1 -47.73 23.09 -26.29
CA MET A 1 -46.73 23.96 -26.91
C MET A 1 -45.96 24.61 -25.78
N THR A 2 -44.87 23.97 -25.39
CA THR A 2 -43.80 24.55 -24.57
C THR A 2 -42.58 23.71 -24.90
N GLU A 3 -41.92 24.15 -25.96
CA GLU A 3 -40.58 23.74 -26.37
C GLU A 3 -39.64 24.03 -25.21
N ASN A 4 -39.14 22.97 -24.56
CA ASN A 4 -37.98 23.11 -23.69
C ASN A 4 -36.75 22.96 -24.57
N ASP A 5 -36.23 24.12 -24.94
CA ASP A 5 -34.90 24.39 -25.46
C ASP A 5 -33.85 23.78 -24.52
N ILE A 6 -33.47 22.53 -24.79
CA ILE A 6 -32.31 21.89 -24.16
C ILE A 6 -31.13 22.32 -25.01
N THR A 7 -30.53 23.44 -24.62
CA THR A 7 -29.26 23.94 -25.14
C THR A 7 -28.27 22.79 -25.17
N GLY A 8 -28.01 22.30 -26.38
CA GLY A 8 -26.95 21.35 -26.68
C GLY A 8 -25.65 21.97 -26.20
N ARG A 9 -25.19 21.52 -25.04
CA ARG A 9 -23.81 21.73 -24.61
C ARG A 9 -22.98 20.96 -25.62
N GLU A 10 -22.52 21.65 -26.67
CA GLU A 10 -21.57 21.15 -27.63
C GLU A 10 -20.37 20.60 -26.84
N THR A 11 -20.39 19.29 -26.61
CA THR A 11 -19.22 18.55 -26.15
C THR A 11 -18.25 18.66 -27.31
N GLU A 12 -17.30 19.59 -27.20
CA GLU A 12 -16.12 19.62 -28.05
C GLU A 12 -15.54 18.20 -28.02
N ALA A 13 -15.85 17.44 -29.07
CA ALA A 13 -15.62 16.01 -29.11
C ALA A 13 -14.11 15.83 -29.16
N VAL A 14 -13.52 15.54 -28.00
CA VAL A 14 -12.11 15.22 -27.90
C VAL A 14 -11.91 13.98 -28.76
N ARG A 15 -11.26 14.16 -29.91
CA ARG A 15 -11.00 13.06 -30.83
C ARG A 15 -10.24 11.96 -30.08
N PRO A 16 -10.61 10.68 -30.25
CA PRO A 16 -9.95 9.58 -29.53
C PRO A 16 -8.45 9.51 -29.80
N THR A 17 -8.01 9.91 -31.00
CA THR A 17 -6.59 10.03 -31.36
C THR A 17 -5.79 11.07 -30.56
N ASN A 18 -6.46 11.95 -29.80
CA ASN A 18 -5.79 12.89 -28.90
C ASN A 18 -5.38 12.25 -27.56
N VAL A 19 -5.88 11.05 -27.26
CA VAL A 19 -5.49 10.29 -26.07
C VAL A 19 -4.13 9.64 -26.33
N HIS A 20 -3.22 9.74 -25.37
CA HIS A 20 -1.87 9.22 -25.51
C HIS A 20 -1.92 7.70 -25.71
N PHE A 21 -1.18 7.19 -26.72
CA PHE A 21 -1.19 5.80 -27.19
C PHE A 21 -2.43 5.33 -27.98
N VAL A 22 -3.39 6.21 -28.30
CA VAL A 22 -4.50 5.88 -29.20
C VAL A 22 -4.12 6.19 -30.65
N GLY A 23 -3.92 5.15 -31.45
CA GLY A 23 -3.76 5.26 -32.90
C GLY A 23 -5.11 5.23 -33.65
N PRO A 24 -5.11 5.45 -34.98
CA PRO A 24 -6.35 5.47 -35.79
C PRO A 24 -7.19 4.20 -35.65
N ALA A 25 -6.56 3.02 -35.64
CA ALA A 25 -7.26 1.75 -35.48
C ALA A 25 -7.87 1.58 -34.07
N THR A 26 -7.24 2.15 -33.04
CA THR A 26 -7.81 2.13 -31.67
C THR A 26 -8.90 3.20 -31.53
N ALA A 27 -8.80 4.30 -32.27
CA ALA A 27 -9.80 5.34 -32.29
C ALA A 27 -11.13 4.85 -32.88
N GLU A 28 -11.13 4.10 -33.98
CA GLU A 28 -12.34 3.47 -34.54
C GLU A 28 -13.04 2.53 -33.54
N VAL A 29 -12.23 1.80 -32.75
CA VAL A 29 -12.74 0.91 -31.71
C VAL A 29 -13.38 1.70 -30.57
N ILE A 30 -12.76 2.79 -30.14
CA ILE A 30 -13.31 3.68 -29.10
C ILE A 30 -14.59 4.36 -29.60
N GLU A 31 -14.64 4.80 -30.86
CA GLU A 31 -15.83 5.41 -31.46
C GLU A 31 -17.02 4.44 -31.56
N SER A 32 -16.75 3.14 -31.58
CA SER A 32 -17.78 2.09 -31.59
C SER A 32 -18.11 1.57 -30.18
N ALA A 33 -17.39 2.02 -29.16
CA ALA A 33 -17.57 1.59 -27.78
C ALA A 33 -18.64 2.43 -27.05
N GLU A 34 -19.02 1.98 -25.86
CA GLU A 34 -19.97 2.71 -24.99
C GLU A 34 -19.31 3.87 -24.21
N PHE A 35 -18.01 4.12 -24.45
CA PHE A 35 -17.23 5.16 -23.78
C PHE A 35 -16.40 5.96 -24.78
N ASP A 36 -16.14 7.21 -24.45
CA ASP A 36 -15.41 8.14 -25.30
C ASP A 36 -13.98 8.40 -24.81
N ALA A 37 -13.21 9.12 -25.63
CA ALA A 37 -11.87 9.62 -25.30
C ALA A 37 -11.82 10.38 -23.96
N LYS A 38 -12.89 11.12 -23.66
CA LYS A 38 -13.03 11.91 -22.44
C LYS A 38 -13.16 11.01 -21.20
N ASP A 39 -13.80 9.86 -21.32
CA ASP A 39 -13.98 8.91 -20.22
C ASP A 39 -12.65 8.27 -19.83
N ILE A 40 -11.77 8.02 -20.81
CA ILE A 40 -10.40 7.56 -20.56
C ILE A 40 -9.61 8.62 -19.77
N GLN A 41 -9.73 9.90 -20.14
CA GLN A 41 -9.04 11.00 -19.44
C GLN A 41 -9.58 11.23 -18.03
N ASN A 42 -10.90 11.11 -17.87
CA ASN A 42 -11.59 11.24 -16.59
C ASN A 42 -11.46 10.01 -15.69
N ARG A 43 -10.83 8.93 -16.18
CA ARG A 43 -10.62 7.67 -15.45
C ARG A 43 -11.93 6.95 -15.09
N THR A 44 -12.96 7.14 -15.90
CA THR A 44 -14.25 6.42 -15.78
C THR A 44 -14.28 5.11 -16.56
N VAL A 45 -13.16 4.76 -17.22
CA VAL A 45 -12.97 3.50 -17.96
C VAL A 45 -11.98 2.61 -17.23
N SER A 46 -12.26 1.31 -17.17
CA SER A 46 -11.34 0.30 -16.60
C SER A 46 -10.62 -0.50 -17.69
N TYR A 47 -9.55 -1.20 -17.31
CA TYR A 47 -8.82 -2.08 -18.22
C TYR A 47 -9.70 -3.20 -18.82
N GLU A 48 -10.62 -3.76 -18.03
CA GLU A 48 -11.61 -4.75 -18.51
C GLU A 48 -12.46 -4.15 -19.65
N MET A 49 -13.03 -2.96 -19.44
CA MET A 49 -13.85 -2.27 -20.44
C MET A 49 -13.08 -1.98 -21.74
N LEU A 50 -11.79 -1.60 -21.64
CA LEU A 50 -10.95 -1.43 -22.82
C LEU A 50 -10.81 -2.75 -23.60
N ARG A 51 -10.64 -3.88 -22.90
CA ARG A 51 -10.50 -5.19 -23.54
C ARG A 51 -11.80 -5.71 -24.13
N GLU A 52 -12.92 -5.49 -23.45
CA GLU A 52 -14.25 -5.88 -23.89
C GLU A 52 -14.68 -5.10 -25.14
N ALA A 53 -14.31 -3.81 -25.22
CA ALA A 53 -14.44 -3.02 -26.44
C ALA A 53 -13.57 -3.55 -27.60
N GLY A 54 -12.65 -4.48 -27.36
CA GLY A 54 -11.79 -5.07 -28.38
C GLY A 54 -10.46 -4.35 -28.58
N ILE A 55 -10.06 -3.46 -27.67
CA ILE A 55 -8.76 -2.79 -27.73
C ILE A 55 -7.65 -3.82 -27.47
N ASN A 56 -6.59 -3.77 -28.28
CA ASN A 56 -5.45 -4.67 -28.14
C ASN A 56 -4.87 -4.62 -26.70
N PRO A 57 -4.56 -5.77 -26.07
CA PRO A 57 -4.14 -5.83 -24.67
C PRO A 57 -2.86 -5.04 -24.39
N GLY A 58 -1.94 -4.93 -25.36
CA GLY A 58 -0.72 -4.13 -25.21
C GLY A 58 -0.98 -2.62 -25.24
N VAL A 59 -2.03 -2.17 -25.95
CA VAL A 59 -2.47 -0.77 -25.97
C VAL A 59 -3.29 -0.47 -24.73
N ALA A 60 -4.24 -1.34 -24.36
CA ALA A 60 -5.02 -1.22 -23.12
C ALA A 60 -4.10 -1.18 -21.87
N GLY A 61 -3.05 -1.99 -21.85
CA GLY A 61 -2.06 -1.98 -20.77
C GLY A 61 -1.23 -0.68 -20.70
N ARG A 62 -0.95 -0.04 -21.84
CA ARG A 62 -0.29 1.27 -21.88
C ARG A 62 -1.24 2.39 -21.44
N LEU A 63 -2.46 2.40 -21.96
CA LEU A 63 -3.51 3.35 -21.56
C LEU A 63 -3.78 3.31 -20.06
N ARG A 64 -3.86 2.11 -19.49
CA ARG A 64 -4.04 1.93 -18.05
C ARG A 64 -2.92 2.58 -17.23
N LYS A 65 -1.67 2.37 -17.63
CA LYS A 65 -0.50 2.93 -16.91
C LYS A 65 -0.45 4.45 -17.03
N GLU A 66 -0.72 4.97 -18.24
CA GLU A 66 -0.66 6.40 -18.53
C GLU A 66 -1.77 7.17 -17.81
N HIS A 67 -3.01 6.69 -17.91
CA HIS A 67 -4.18 7.36 -17.34
C HIS A 67 -4.53 6.88 -15.93
N SER A 68 -3.70 6.01 -15.33
CA SER A 68 -3.91 5.40 -14.01
C SER A 68 -5.30 4.76 -13.87
N LEU A 69 -5.74 4.04 -14.90
CA LEU A 69 -7.07 3.42 -14.92
C LEU A 69 -7.15 2.22 -13.95
N SER A 70 -8.34 2.02 -13.38
CA SER A 70 -8.65 0.84 -12.57
C SER A 70 -8.58 -0.45 -13.40
N TRP A 71 -8.28 -1.57 -12.75
CA TRP A 71 -8.22 -2.86 -13.45
C TRP A 71 -9.62 -3.33 -13.87
N SER A 72 -10.58 -3.22 -12.94
CA SER A 72 -12.02 -3.42 -13.12
C SER A 72 -12.77 -2.52 -12.12
N PHE A 73 -14.04 -2.19 -12.38
CA PHE A 73 -14.91 -1.49 -11.40
C PHE A 73 -15.61 -2.46 -10.44
N GLU A 74 -15.81 -3.71 -10.87
CA GLU A 74 -16.37 -4.78 -10.05
C GLU A 74 -15.20 -5.63 -9.52
N SER A 75 -14.78 -5.38 -8.28
CA SER A 75 -13.68 -6.13 -7.64
C SER A 75 -14.08 -6.66 -6.26
N GLY A 76 -15.37 -6.98 -6.07
CA GLY A 76 -15.91 -7.62 -4.87
C GLY A 76 -16.50 -9.03 -5.08
N SER A 77 -16.94 -9.37 -6.28
CA SER A 77 -17.75 -10.59 -6.54
C SER A 77 -17.01 -11.72 -7.29
N ASP A 78 -15.90 -11.44 -7.99
CA ASP A 78 -15.23 -12.40 -8.90
C ASP A 78 -14.11 -13.24 -8.24
N LEU A 79 -14.26 -13.63 -6.97
CA LEU A 79 -13.32 -14.57 -6.33
C LEU A 79 -13.67 -16.03 -6.65
N THR A 80 -14.96 -16.38 -6.66
CA THR A 80 -15.45 -17.74 -6.92
C THR A 80 -15.11 -18.23 -8.34
N GLY A 81 -15.24 -17.37 -9.36
CA GLY A 81 -14.91 -17.69 -10.75
C GLY A 81 -13.41 -17.96 -10.96
N ARG A 82 -12.55 -17.10 -10.39
CA ARG A 82 -11.09 -17.22 -10.46
C ARG A 82 -10.57 -18.43 -9.69
N SER A 83 -11.18 -18.75 -8.56
CA SER A 83 -10.84 -19.95 -7.76
C SER A 83 -11.02 -21.24 -8.58
N ASN A 84 -12.01 -21.27 -9.47
CA ASN A 84 -12.25 -22.43 -10.31
C ASN A 84 -11.25 -22.54 -11.50
N LYS A 85 -10.65 -21.43 -11.90
CA LYS A 85 -9.70 -21.33 -13.03
C LYS A 85 -8.26 -21.67 -12.64
N ILE A 86 -7.94 -21.69 -11.33
CA ILE A 86 -6.64 -22.11 -10.81
C ILE A 86 -6.62 -23.64 -10.71
N ARG A 87 -5.86 -24.28 -11.60
CA ARG A 87 -5.63 -25.73 -11.57
C ARG A 87 -4.68 -26.06 -10.42
N GLY A 88 -5.12 -26.93 -9.48
CA GLY A 88 -4.30 -27.44 -8.38
C GLY A 88 -4.77 -27.08 -6.96
N LEU A 89 -5.86 -26.32 -6.82
CA LEU A 89 -6.42 -25.97 -5.51
C LEU A 89 -7.23 -27.14 -4.94
N LYS A 90 -6.86 -27.65 -3.76
CA LYS A 90 -7.56 -28.76 -3.10
C LYS A 90 -8.92 -28.30 -2.54
N ASP A 91 -9.84 -29.23 -2.31
CA ASP A 91 -11.20 -28.95 -1.83
C ASP A 91 -11.23 -28.14 -0.52
N ASP A 92 -10.30 -28.41 0.40
CA ASP A 92 -10.16 -27.67 1.66
C ASP A 92 -9.79 -26.20 1.43
N GLU A 93 -8.92 -25.92 0.46
CA GLU A 93 -8.51 -24.56 0.10
C GLU A 93 -9.65 -23.82 -0.63
N ARG A 94 -10.46 -24.53 -1.44
CA ARG A 94 -11.65 -23.96 -2.10
C ARG A 94 -12.73 -23.59 -1.10
N ALA A 95 -12.95 -24.41 -0.08
CA ALA A 95 -13.91 -24.13 0.98
C ALA A 95 -13.50 -22.89 1.80
N TRP A 96 -12.20 -22.74 2.07
CA TRP A 96 -11.68 -21.59 2.81
C TRP A 96 -11.85 -20.26 2.06
N ILE A 97 -11.65 -20.24 0.74
CA ILE A 97 -11.85 -19.02 -0.08
C ILE A 97 -13.34 -18.65 -0.18
N ALA A 98 -14.23 -19.63 -0.34
CA ALA A 98 -15.68 -19.37 -0.41
C ALA A 98 -16.22 -18.80 0.91
N ALA A 99 -15.75 -19.30 2.06
CA ALA A 99 -16.09 -18.75 3.37
C ALA A 99 -15.58 -17.31 3.54
N SER A 100 -14.40 -17.00 3.02
CA SER A 100 -13.83 -15.65 3.10
C SER A 100 -14.50 -14.64 2.18
N SER A 101 -15.19 -15.06 1.11
CA SER A 101 -15.86 -14.14 0.17
C SER A 101 -17.17 -13.51 0.68
N GLY A 102 -17.75 -13.99 1.79
CA GLY A 102 -19.08 -13.55 2.27
C GLY A 102 -19.09 -12.78 3.59
N ASP A 103 -17.99 -12.76 4.34
CA ASP A 103 -17.96 -12.27 5.72
C ASP A 103 -17.40 -10.85 5.88
N TRP A 104 -16.93 -10.20 4.81
CA TRP A 104 -16.43 -8.83 4.88
C TRP A 104 -17.51 -7.76 4.65
N GLU A 105 -18.64 -8.13 4.02
CA GLU A 105 -19.69 -7.18 3.60
C GLU A 105 -20.92 -7.18 4.54
N GLN A 106 -20.99 -8.14 5.48
CA GLN A 106 -22.10 -8.30 6.42
C GLN A 106 -21.78 -7.82 7.85
N GLN A 107 -20.58 -7.27 8.10
CA GLN A 107 -20.35 -6.46 9.28
C GLN A 107 -20.95 -5.07 9.06
N SER A 108 -22.26 -4.95 9.27
CA SER A 108 -22.85 -3.67 9.65
C SER A 108 -22.03 -3.09 10.80
N PRO A 109 -21.67 -1.79 10.78
CA PRO A 109 -21.02 -1.14 11.91
C PRO A 109 -22.06 -0.97 13.02
N GLU A 110 -22.36 -2.05 13.73
CA GLU A 110 -22.88 -2.00 15.09
C GLU A 110 -21.77 -1.35 15.89
N THR A 111 -21.82 -0.02 15.96
CA THR A 111 -20.99 0.89 16.73
C THR A 111 -20.04 0.17 17.67
N ALA A 112 -18.82 -0.14 17.18
CA ALA A 112 -17.70 -0.38 18.05
C ALA A 112 -17.45 0.94 18.77
N THR A 113 -18.12 1.12 19.91
CA THR A 113 -17.77 2.17 20.84
C THR A 113 -16.40 1.81 21.39
N THR A 114 -15.35 2.24 20.68
CA THR A 114 -14.07 2.45 21.32
C THR A 114 -14.28 3.65 22.24
N ASP A 115 -14.73 3.36 23.46
CA ASP A 115 -14.52 4.30 24.54
C ASP A 115 -13.00 4.41 24.65
N GLY A 116 -12.45 5.59 24.44
CA GLY A 116 -11.00 5.80 24.38
C GLY A 116 -10.28 5.58 25.71
N SER A 117 -10.74 4.69 26.59
CA SER A 117 -10.06 4.29 27.81
C SER A 117 -8.96 3.27 27.50
N GLY A 118 -7.86 3.74 26.91
CA GLY A 118 -6.50 3.36 27.33
C GLY A 118 -6.00 1.92 27.23
N ASP A 119 -6.71 0.97 26.60
CA ASP A 119 -6.19 -0.42 26.47
C ASP A 119 -5.40 -0.64 25.16
N ALA A 120 -5.72 0.11 24.11
CA ALA A 120 -5.04 -0.02 22.81
C ALA A 120 -3.54 0.33 22.89
N GLU A 121 -3.13 1.30 23.71
CA GLU A 121 -1.72 1.64 23.89
C GLU A 121 -0.94 0.53 24.61
N ALA A 122 -1.56 -0.17 25.56
CA ALA A 122 -0.93 -1.27 26.29
C ALA A 122 -0.79 -2.53 25.41
N GLU A 123 -1.83 -2.85 24.63
CA GLU A 123 -1.78 -3.96 23.67
C GLU A 123 -0.82 -3.69 22.50
N GLU A 124 -0.77 -2.45 22.00
CA GLU A 124 0.19 -2.05 20.97
C GLU A 124 1.63 -2.00 21.52
N ALA A 125 1.84 -1.56 22.77
CA ALA A 125 3.14 -1.63 23.44
C ALA A 125 3.64 -3.07 23.58
N ALA A 126 2.76 -4.02 23.94
CA ALA A 126 3.11 -5.42 24.03
C ALA A 126 3.46 -6.04 22.66
N TRP A 127 2.91 -5.53 21.56
CA TRP A 127 3.25 -5.98 20.21
C TRP A 127 4.58 -5.38 19.72
N ARG A 128 4.86 -4.11 20.07
CA ARG A 128 6.17 -3.50 19.84
C ARG A 128 7.25 -4.21 20.65
N ASP A 129 7.01 -4.50 21.92
CA ASP A 129 7.95 -5.18 22.81
C ASP A 129 8.39 -6.55 22.26
N ARG A 130 7.44 -7.36 21.78
CA ARG A 130 7.74 -8.66 21.15
C ARG A 130 8.50 -8.59 19.82
N SER A 131 8.47 -7.44 19.14
CA SER A 131 9.11 -7.25 17.83
C SER A 131 10.29 -6.28 17.89
N SER A 132 10.62 -5.75 19.07
CA SER A 132 11.67 -4.77 19.22
C SER A 132 13.02 -5.47 19.23
N PRO A 133 14.02 -4.95 18.51
CA PRO A 133 15.40 -5.41 18.66
C PRO A 133 15.85 -5.28 20.13
N ASP A 134 16.78 -6.15 20.56
CA ASP A 134 17.32 -6.16 21.92
C ASP A 134 17.71 -4.72 22.33
N PRO A 135 17.14 -4.18 23.41
CA PRO A 135 17.29 -2.77 23.76
C PRO A 135 18.73 -2.44 24.14
N VAL A 136 19.17 -1.21 23.88
CA VAL A 136 20.56 -0.77 24.19
C VAL A 136 20.90 -0.85 25.68
N THR A 137 19.90 -0.90 26.56
CA THR A 137 20.04 -1.10 28.01
C THR A 137 20.59 -2.48 28.39
N ASP A 138 20.53 -3.47 27.49
CA ASP A 138 21.11 -4.79 27.74
C ASP A 138 22.64 -4.80 27.66
N VAL A 139 23.25 -3.74 27.09
CA VAL A 139 24.70 -3.59 27.02
C VAL A 139 25.25 -3.23 28.42
N PRO A 140 26.19 -4.02 28.96
CA PRO A 140 26.79 -3.75 30.26
C PRO A 140 27.36 -2.34 30.40
N GLY A 141 26.96 -1.63 31.45
CA GLY A 141 27.43 -0.27 31.74
C GLY A 141 26.64 0.85 31.07
N ILE A 142 25.50 0.53 30.44
CA ILE A 142 24.49 1.49 29.97
C ILE A 142 23.29 1.41 30.90
N ASP A 143 22.92 2.52 31.52
CA ASP A 143 21.69 2.66 32.31
C ASP A 143 20.58 3.34 31.48
N ASP A 144 19.36 3.41 32.02
CA ASP A 144 18.22 4.02 31.31
C ASP A 144 18.47 5.47 30.90
N ARG A 145 19.26 6.20 31.69
CA ARG A 145 19.61 7.59 31.39
C ARG A 145 20.54 7.67 30.18
N LEU A 146 21.59 6.85 30.17
CA LEU A 146 22.53 6.74 29.05
C LEU A 146 21.83 6.20 27.80
N ALA A 147 20.88 5.27 27.94
CA ALA A 147 20.07 4.78 26.84
C ALA A 147 19.24 5.90 26.20
N ASN A 148 18.67 6.80 27.01
CA ASN A 148 17.96 7.97 26.49
C ASN A 148 18.89 8.96 25.77
N GLU A 149 20.08 9.20 26.30
CA GLU A 149 21.10 10.05 25.64
C GLU A 149 21.59 9.40 24.32
N LEU A 150 21.75 8.07 24.27
CA LEU A 150 22.09 7.32 23.05
C LEU A 150 20.97 7.31 22.02
N ALA A 151 19.72 7.33 22.46
CA ALA A 151 18.56 7.45 21.59
C ALA A 151 18.56 8.77 20.81
N GLU A 152 19.13 9.86 21.35
CA GLU A 152 19.30 11.13 20.63
C GLU A 152 20.24 10.98 19.41
N ALA A 153 21.20 10.05 19.47
CA ALA A 153 22.06 9.67 18.35
C ALA A 153 21.46 8.56 17.46
N GLY A 154 20.21 8.14 17.72
CA GLY A 154 19.52 7.07 17.01
C GLY A 154 19.97 5.66 17.41
N ILE A 155 20.66 5.51 18.54
CA ILE A 155 21.16 4.22 19.04
C ILE A 155 20.20 3.72 20.11
N THR A 156 19.24 2.90 19.70
CA THR A 156 18.20 2.36 20.59
C THR A 156 18.30 0.86 20.85
N SER A 157 19.22 0.15 20.18
CA SER A 157 19.37 -1.31 20.28
C SER A 157 20.82 -1.76 20.41
N VAL A 158 21.04 -2.96 20.95
CA VAL A 158 22.35 -3.64 21.02
C VAL A 158 23.01 -3.70 19.64
N ARG A 159 22.23 -4.08 18.62
CA ARG A 159 22.70 -4.16 17.23
C ARG A 159 23.16 -2.82 16.70
N SER A 160 22.40 -1.75 16.94
CA SER A 160 22.77 -0.39 16.53
C SER A 160 24.06 0.06 17.23
N MET A 161 24.22 -0.24 18.53
CA MET A 161 25.44 0.08 19.27
C MET A 161 26.66 -0.69 18.74
N ALA A 162 26.51 -1.97 18.41
CA ALA A 162 27.59 -2.83 17.90
C ALA A 162 28.20 -2.32 16.56
N ILE A 163 27.36 -1.76 15.68
CA ILE A 163 27.77 -1.24 14.37
C ILE A 163 28.12 0.26 14.40
N ALA A 164 27.76 0.97 15.46
CA ALA A 164 28.01 2.40 15.58
C ALA A 164 29.52 2.74 15.51
N ASP A 165 29.79 3.95 15.04
CA ASP A 165 31.14 4.51 15.02
C ASP A 165 31.41 5.24 16.35
N PRO A 166 32.33 4.73 17.21
CA PRO A 166 32.53 5.27 18.54
C PRO A 166 33.03 6.71 18.53
N GLU A 167 33.82 7.13 17.52
CA GLU A 167 34.31 8.50 17.42
C GLU A 167 33.15 9.46 17.15
N ARG A 168 32.28 9.09 16.21
CA ARG A 168 31.13 9.89 15.83
C ARG A 168 30.10 10.02 16.95
N VAL A 169 29.86 8.95 17.70
CA VAL A 169 28.92 8.95 18.83
C VAL A 169 29.49 9.74 20.01
N ALA A 170 30.79 9.59 20.28
CA ALA A 170 31.48 10.37 21.29
C ALA A 170 31.44 11.87 21.00
N ASP A 171 31.68 12.28 19.75
CA ASP A 171 31.58 13.67 19.32
C ASP A 171 30.14 14.20 19.46
N SER A 172 29.16 13.44 18.96
CA SER A 172 27.76 13.86 18.95
C SER A 172 27.13 13.99 20.35
N LEU A 173 27.53 13.14 21.29
CA LEU A 173 26.97 13.11 22.65
C LEU A 173 27.94 13.66 23.70
N SER A 174 29.10 14.17 23.28
CA SER A 174 30.18 14.64 24.16
C SER A 174 30.63 13.60 25.20
N PHE A 175 30.69 12.33 24.80
CA PHE A 175 31.20 11.23 25.63
C PHE A 175 32.68 10.94 25.37
N ASP A 176 33.32 10.26 26.32
CA ASP A 176 34.66 9.72 26.10
C ASP A 176 34.65 8.62 25.03
N CYS A 177 35.45 8.78 23.97
CA CYS A 177 35.52 7.82 22.86
C CYS A 177 35.88 6.40 23.30
N GLU A 178 36.77 6.25 24.29
CA GLU A 178 37.15 4.95 24.84
C GLU A 178 35.97 4.26 25.53
N ARG A 179 35.14 5.04 26.24
CA ARG A 179 33.93 4.54 26.91
C ARG A 179 32.91 4.03 25.89
N VAL A 180 32.69 4.78 24.81
CA VAL A 180 31.79 4.37 23.73
C VAL A 180 32.33 3.14 22.98
N ALA A 181 33.64 3.05 22.78
CA ALA A 181 34.27 1.87 22.18
C ALA A 181 34.08 0.61 23.05
N ASN A 182 34.16 0.75 24.38
CA ASN A 182 33.89 -0.34 25.31
C ASN A 182 32.43 -0.82 25.22
N TRP A 183 31.47 0.11 25.18
CA TRP A 183 30.06 -0.24 24.98
C TRP A 183 29.80 -0.93 23.64
N ARG A 184 30.44 -0.46 22.55
CA ARG A 184 30.35 -1.11 21.25
C ARG A 184 30.88 -2.54 21.30
N ASN A 185 32.02 -2.78 21.93
CA ASN A 185 32.60 -4.13 22.05
C ASN A 185 31.69 -5.04 22.87
N ALA A 186 31.19 -4.55 24.02
CA ALA A 186 30.23 -5.28 24.84
C ALA A 186 28.94 -5.63 24.08
N ALA A 187 28.44 -4.70 23.24
CA ALA A 187 27.28 -4.95 22.40
C ALA A 187 27.55 -6.01 21.30
N ARG A 188 28.78 -6.11 20.79
CA ARG A 188 29.17 -7.15 19.82
C ARG A 188 29.25 -8.54 20.44
N ASP A 189 29.64 -8.62 21.70
CA ASP A 189 29.71 -9.90 22.43
C ASP A 189 28.33 -10.48 22.76
N LEU A 190 27.27 -9.66 22.67
CA LEU A 190 25.88 -10.07 22.87
C LEU A 190 25.18 -10.58 21.58
N LEU A 191 25.81 -10.44 20.41
CA LEU A 191 25.28 -10.87 19.10
C LEU A 191 25.85 -12.23 18.66
#